data_AF-A0A7S3U2E8-F1
#
_entry.id   AF-A0A7S3U2E8-F1
#
_cell.length_a   1.000
_cell.length_b   1.000
_cell.length_c   1.000
_cell.angle_alpha   90.00
_cell.angle_beta   90.00
_cell.angle_gamma   90.00
#
_symmetry.space_group_name_H-M   'P 1'
#
loop_
_entity.id
_entity.type
_entity.pdbx_description
1 polymer ?
#
loop_
_entity_poly.entity_id
_entity_poly.type
_entity_poly.pdbx_seq_one_letter_code
_entity_poly.pdbx_strand_id
1 'polypeptide(L)'
;ASHGPCTWQLQIQDCLQGLAYSLRFKWFDWSRFDVDSYEFFERVENGDMNWIIPERFLAFAGPLPMSTDGAGYLAFTPEDYVPIFHEASVGLVIRLNKKQYERRRFIDNGIKHVDLYFL
;
A
#
# COMPACT_ATOMS: atom_id res chain seq x y z
N ALA A 1 -0.58 7.68 12.75
CA ALA A 1 -0.13 8.64 13.78
C ALA A 1 -1.00 9.89 13.70
N SER A 2 -1.87 10.13 14.67
CA SER A 2 -2.81 11.25 14.66
C SER A 2 -2.15 12.55 15.11
N HIS A 3 -2.65 13.68 14.62
CA HIS A 3 -2.42 14.98 15.25
C HIS A 3 -3.41 15.11 16.42
N GLY A 4 -2.91 15.23 17.66
CA GLY A 4 -3.75 15.35 18.86
C GLY A 4 -3.39 14.33 19.95
N PRO A 5 -4.10 14.38 21.10
CA PRO A 5 -3.85 13.46 22.21
C PRO A 5 -4.19 12.02 21.80
N CYS A 6 -3.40 11.08 22.31
CA CYS A 6 -3.65 9.65 22.14
C CYS A 6 -4.95 9.26 22.86
N THR A 7 -5.91 8.70 22.14
CA THR A 7 -7.18 8.19 22.68
C THR A 7 -7.22 6.67 22.81
N TRP A 8 -6.25 5.98 22.21
CA TRP A 8 -6.13 4.52 22.26
C TRP A 8 -4.67 4.09 22.25
N GLN A 9 -4.25 3.35 23.27
CA GLN A 9 -2.88 2.89 23.42
C GLN A 9 -2.79 1.38 23.20
N LEU A 10 -1.94 0.97 22.25
CA LEU A 10 -1.53 -0.42 22.07
C LEU A 10 -0.45 -0.78 23.10
N GLN A 11 -0.62 -1.91 23.78
CA GLN A 11 0.36 -2.47 24.70
C GLN A 11 1.34 -3.36 23.94
N ILE A 12 2.52 -3.60 24.54
CA ILE A 12 3.51 -4.55 23.99
C ILE A 12 2.88 -5.94 23.81
N GLN A 13 2.02 -6.35 24.75
CA GLN A 13 1.30 -7.62 24.67
C GLN A 13 0.43 -7.72 23.40
N ASP A 14 -0.23 -6.64 22.99
CA ASP A 14 -1.06 -6.61 21.78
C ASP A 14 -0.20 -6.83 20.52
N CYS A 15 0.97 -6.17 20.46
CA CYS A 15 1.91 -6.32 19.37
C CYS A 15 2.48 -7.75 19.29
N LEU A 16 2.87 -8.33 20.43
CA LEU A 16 3.38 -9.70 20.50
C LEU A 16 2.31 -10.71 20.11
N GLN A 17 1.06 -10.49 20.52
CA GLN A 17 -0.06 -11.32 20.12
C GLN A 17 -0.33 -11.24 18.61
N GLY A 18 -0.26 -10.03 18.03
CA GLY A 18 -0.36 -9.81 16.59
C GLY A 18 0.74 -10.55 15.81
N LEU A 19 1.98 -10.45 16.27
CA LEU A 19 3.12 -11.17 15.68
C LEU A 19 2.94 -12.70 15.81
N ALA A 20 2.47 -13.19 16.96
CA ALA A 20 2.20 -14.62 17.13
C ALA A 20 1.14 -15.12 16.12
N TYR A 21 0.09 -14.33 15.86
CA TYR A 21 -0.89 -14.66 14.83
C TYR A 21 -0.31 -14.57 13.41
N SER A 22 0.48 -13.55 13.09
CA SER A 22 1.07 -13.42 11.75
C SER A 22 2.01 -14.59 11.43
N LEU A 23 2.79 -15.07 12.41
CA LEU A 23 3.61 -16.28 12.30
C LEU A 23 2.74 -17.53 12.14
N ARG A 24 1.68 -17.67 12.95
CA ARG A 24 0.76 -18.83 12.90
C ARG A 24 0.04 -18.94 11.56
N PHE A 25 -0.42 -17.83 11.00
CA PHE A 25 -1.14 -17.78 9.72
C PHE A 25 -0.23 -17.57 8.52
N LYS A 26 1.09 -17.54 8.72
CA LYS A 26 2.09 -17.38 7.67
C LYS A 26 1.95 -16.07 6.87
N TRP A 27 1.45 -15.03 7.51
CA TRP A 27 1.51 -13.67 6.97
C TRP A 27 2.93 -13.10 7.07
N PHE A 28 3.70 -13.58 8.05
CA PHE A 28 5.11 -13.31 8.17
C PHE A 28 5.88 -14.63 8.27
N ASP A 29 6.93 -14.78 7.46
CA ASP A 29 7.80 -15.97 7.46
C ASP A 29 9.25 -15.54 7.23
N TRP A 30 10.09 -15.73 8.25
CA TRP A 30 11.51 -15.36 8.21
C TRP A 30 12.29 -15.98 7.05
N SER A 31 11.90 -17.18 6.60
CA SER A 31 12.61 -17.88 5.52
C SER A 31 12.29 -17.34 4.13
N ARG A 32 11.22 -16.55 4.01
CA ARG A 32 10.71 -16.00 2.74
C ARG A 32 10.71 -14.47 2.72
N PHE A 33 11.00 -13.83 3.86
CA PHE A 33 10.99 -12.38 3.97
C PHE A 33 12.19 -11.79 3.25
N ASP A 34 11.90 -10.99 2.21
CA ASP A 34 12.90 -10.25 1.45
C ASP A 34 12.99 -8.82 2.00
N VAL A 35 14.04 -8.58 2.80
CA VAL A 35 14.28 -7.28 3.43
C VAL A 35 14.62 -6.20 2.42
N ASP A 36 15.36 -6.54 1.36
CA ASP A 36 15.78 -5.58 0.35
C ASP A 36 14.57 -5.10 -0.47
N SER A 37 13.67 -6.02 -0.83
CA SER A 37 12.41 -5.66 -1.49
C SER A 37 11.51 -4.81 -0.59
N TYR A 38 11.40 -5.16 0.69
CA TYR A 38 10.62 -4.39 1.66
C TYR A 38 11.14 -2.95 1.81
N GLU A 39 12.44 -2.79 2.08
CA GLU A 39 13.09 -1.47 2.24
C GLU A 39 13.13 -0.65 0.94
N PHE A 40 13.11 -1.32 -0.21
CA PHE A 40 12.99 -0.65 -1.50
C PHE A 40 11.60 -0.04 -1.65
N PHE A 41 10.53 -0.84 -1.52
CA PHE A 41 9.17 -0.40 -1.81
C PHE A 41 8.54 0.46 -0.71
N GLU A 42 9.04 0.45 0.53
CA GLU A 42 8.55 1.36 1.59
C GLU A 42 8.87 2.84 1.32
N ARG A 43 9.79 3.13 0.40
CA ARG A 43 10.21 4.50 0.11
C ARG A 43 9.21 5.21 -0.79
N VAL A 44 9.01 6.51 -0.53
CA VAL A 44 8.12 7.37 -1.32
C VAL A 44 8.51 7.39 -2.79
N GLU A 45 9.79 7.47 -3.08
CA GLU A 45 10.35 7.44 -4.44
C GLU A 45 10.18 6.11 -5.17
N ASN A 46 9.75 5.05 -4.48
CA ASN A 46 9.51 3.71 -5.04
C ASN A 46 8.04 3.27 -4.88
N GLY A 47 7.16 4.17 -4.45
CA GLY A 47 5.71 3.96 -4.41
C GLY A 47 5.11 3.70 -3.02
N ASP A 48 5.87 3.87 -1.94
CA ASP A 48 5.39 3.84 -0.54
C ASP A 48 4.34 2.73 -0.31
N MET A 49 4.78 1.48 -0.50
CA MET A 49 3.90 0.31 -0.46
C MET A 49 4.45 -0.81 0.39
N ASN A 50 3.54 -1.52 1.05
CA ASN A 50 3.86 -2.60 1.96
C ASN A 50 2.84 -3.73 1.85
N TRP A 51 3.32 -4.97 1.84
CA TRP A 51 2.47 -6.14 2.00
C TRP A 51 1.99 -6.24 3.44
N ILE A 52 0.67 -6.22 3.64
CA ILE A 52 0.04 -6.48 4.93
C ILE A 52 -0.22 -7.98 5.09
N ILE A 53 -0.70 -8.61 4.01
CA ILE A 53 -0.77 -10.06 3.86
C ILE A 53 -0.16 -10.40 2.51
N PRO A 54 0.94 -11.18 2.46
CA PRO A 54 1.62 -11.52 1.21
C PRO A 54 0.66 -12.08 0.17
N GLU A 55 0.78 -11.61 -1.08
CA GLU A 55 -0.02 -12.03 -2.24
C GLU A 55 -1.54 -11.81 -2.09
N ARG A 56 -1.98 -11.03 -1.08
CA ARG A 56 -3.40 -10.80 -0.78
C ARG A 56 -3.75 -9.34 -0.59
N PHE A 57 -3.08 -8.67 0.34
CA PHE A 57 -3.35 -7.27 0.67
C PHE A 57 -2.06 -6.47 0.67
N LEU A 58 -1.98 -5.55 -0.29
CA LEU A 58 -0.94 -4.53 -0.41
C LEU A 58 -1.57 -3.18 -0.06
N ALA A 59 -0.95 -2.45 0.87
CA ALA A 59 -1.28 -1.05 1.14
C ALA A 59 -0.25 -0.17 0.44
N PHE A 60 -0.69 0.95 -0.16
CA PHE A 60 0.18 1.85 -0.89
C PHE A 60 -0.33 3.29 -0.84
N ALA A 61 0.57 4.26 -1.06
CA ALA A 61 0.21 5.67 -1.16
C ALA A 61 -0.68 5.95 -2.39
N GLY A 62 -1.70 6.79 -2.20
CA GLY A 62 -2.61 7.16 -3.27
C GLY A 62 -1.89 7.87 -4.41
N PRO A 63 -1.97 7.38 -5.67
CA PRO A 63 -1.26 7.99 -6.79
C PRO A 63 -1.79 9.38 -7.12
N LEU A 64 -0.92 10.18 -7.74
CA LEU A 64 -1.23 11.49 -8.28
C LEU A 64 -1.46 11.41 -9.80
N PRO A 65 -2.16 12.40 -10.38
CA PRO A 65 -2.43 12.39 -11.82
C PRO A 65 -1.18 12.69 -12.66
N MET A 66 -0.14 13.29 -12.07
CA MET A 66 1.11 13.64 -12.73
C MET A 66 2.29 13.16 -11.87
N SER A 67 3.44 12.95 -12.51
CA SER A 67 4.66 12.48 -11.85
C SER A 67 5.35 13.54 -10.99
N THR A 68 4.69 14.67 -10.77
CA THR A 68 5.16 15.77 -9.94
C THR A 68 3.99 16.32 -9.14
N ASP A 69 4.18 16.50 -7.84
CA ASP A 69 3.17 17.07 -6.95
C ASP A 69 3.13 18.62 -7.03
N GLY A 70 2.23 19.23 -6.26
CA GLY A 70 2.07 20.69 -6.22
C GLY A 70 3.27 21.46 -5.65
N ALA A 71 4.23 20.76 -5.03
CA ALA A 71 5.45 21.31 -4.48
C ALA A 71 6.70 21.00 -5.34
N GLY A 72 6.53 20.31 -6.47
CA GLY A 72 7.62 19.98 -7.39
C GLY A 72 8.36 18.69 -7.05
N TYR A 73 7.88 17.89 -6.10
CA TYR A 73 8.47 16.59 -5.77
C TYR A 73 7.93 15.50 -6.68
N LEU A 74 8.75 14.46 -6.89
CA LEU A 74 8.33 13.29 -7.64
C LEU A 74 7.15 12.61 -6.96
N ALA A 75 6.19 12.19 -7.78
CA ALA A 75 5.00 11.51 -7.33
C ALA A 75 4.73 10.29 -8.19
N PHE A 76 4.20 9.23 -7.60
CA PHE A 76 3.77 8.06 -8.36
C PHE A 76 2.44 8.32 -9.05
N THR A 77 2.39 7.99 -10.34
CA THR A 77 1.18 7.92 -11.13
C THR A 77 0.62 6.49 -11.16
N PRO A 78 -0.65 6.28 -11.56
CA PRO A 78 -1.17 4.93 -11.74
C PRO A 78 -0.29 4.05 -12.65
N GLU A 79 0.28 4.62 -13.71
CA GLU A 79 1.12 3.94 -14.69
C GLU A 79 2.46 3.49 -14.11
N ASP A 80 3.00 4.22 -13.14
CA ASP A 80 4.21 3.79 -12.42
C ASP A 80 3.94 2.54 -11.57
N TYR A 81 2.72 2.43 -11.01
CA TYR A 81 2.30 1.24 -10.26
C TYR A 81 1.92 0.05 -11.15
N VAL A 82 1.40 0.26 -12.37
CA VAL A 82 0.93 -0.82 -13.26
C VAL A 82 1.93 -1.97 -13.44
N PRO A 83 3.21 -1.74 -13.81
CA PRO A 83 4.15 -2.84 -13.98
C PRO A 83 4.42 -3.58 -12.67
N ILE A 84 4.55 -2.85 -11.55
CA ILE A 84 4.75 -3.40 -10.21
C ILE A 84 3.55 -4.27 -9.82
N PHE A 85 2.34 -3.79 -10.08
CA PHE A 85 1.10 -4.49 -9.75
C PHE A 85 0.89 -5.75 -10.60
N HIS A 86 1.31 -5.73 -11.87
CA HIS A 86 1.30 -6.94 -12.70
C HIS A 86 2.28 -7.98 -12.19
N GLU A 87 3.52 -7.59 -11.87
CA GLU A 87 4.52 -8.49 -11.30
C GLU A 87 4.03 -9.08 -9.95
N ALA A 88 3.41 -8.25 -9.12
CA ALA A 88 2.80 -8.62 -7.85
C ALA A 88 1.46 -9.37 -7.98
N SER A 89 0.96 -9.62 -9.20
CA SER A 89 -0.35 -10.26 -9.45
C SER A 89 -1.55 -9.55 -8.80
N VAL A 90 -1.47 -8.23 -8.63
CA VAL A 90 -2.56 -7.40 -8.10
C VAL A 90 -3.65 -7.25 -9.17
N GLY A 91 -4.83 -7.80 -8.90
CA GLY A 91 -5.97 -7.76 -9.81
C GLY A 91 -7.02 -6.69 -9.51
N LEU A 92 -6.94 -6.02 -8.35
CA LEU A 92 -7.93 -5.05 -7.87
C LEU A 92 -7.27 -3.94 -7.04
N VAL A 93 -7.55 -2.69 -7.41
CA VAL A 93 -7.25 -1.49 -6.60
C VAL A 93 -8.55 -0.99 -5.97
N ILE A 94 -8.53 -0.75 -4.66
CA ILE A 94 -9.63 -0.13 -3.92
C ILE A 94 -9.18 1.24 -3.45
N ARG A 95 -9.84 2.31 -3.90
CA ARG A 95 -9.58 3.67 -3.44
C ARG A 95 -10.53 4.06 -2.32
N LEU A 96 -9.96 4.50 -1.20
CA LEU A 96 -10.69 4.88 0.01
C LEU A 96 -10.76 6.39 0.24
N ASN A 97 -9.96 7.17 -0.49
CA ASN A 97 -9.83 8.62 -0.31
C ASN A 97 -10.49 9.42 -1.45
N LYS A 98 -10.43 10.75 -1.34
CA LYS A 98 -10.93 11.65 -2.39
C LYS A 98 -10.22 11.35 -3.71
N LYS A 99 -10.98 11.32 -4.81
CA LYS A 99 -10.46 11.10 -6.16
C LYS A 99 -9.38 12.14 -6.52
N GLN A 100 -8.13 11.68 -6.61
CA GLN A 100 -6.98 12.47 -7.12
C GLN A 100 -6.58 12.09 -8.56
N TYR A 101 -6.98 10.91 -9.03
CA TYR A 101 -6.64 10.37 -10.36
C TYR A 101 -7.85 9.69 -11.01
N GLU A 102 -7.79 9.48 -12.32
CA GLU A 102 -8.83 8.77 -13.05
C GLU A 102 -8.68 7.24 -12.93
N ARG A 103 -9.72 6.55 -12.46
CA ARG A 103 -9.68 5.07 -12.26
C ARG A 103 -9.44 4.29 -13.56
N ARG A 104 -9.77 4.88 -14.71
CA ARG A 104 -9.51 4.32 -16.04
C ARG A 104 -8.03 3.99 -16.25
N ARG A 105 -7.12 4.75 -15.65
CA ARG A 105 -5.68 4.52 -15.78
C ARG A 105 -5.24 3.14 -15.26
N PHE A 106 -5.98 2.54 -14.30
CA PHE A 106 -5.79 1.14 -13.91
C PHE A 106 -6.63 0.17 -14.76
N ILE A 107 -7.90 0.51 -15.02
CA ILE A 107 -8.83 -0.37 -15.76
C ILE A 107 -8.34 -0.66 -17.18
N ASP A 108 -7.84 0.37 -17.87
CA ASP A 108 -7.34 0.27 -19.24
C ASP A 108 -6.05 -0.58 -19.31
N ASN A 109 -5.38 -0.78 -18.16
CA ASN A 109 -4.24 -1.70 -17.96
C ASN A 109 -4.67 -3.04 -17.35
N GLY A 110 -5.96 -3.41 -17.40
CA GLY A 110 -6.43 -4.72 -16.95
C GLY A 110 -6.54 -4.90 -15.43
N ILE A 111 -6.35 -3.84 -14.64
CA ILE A 111 -6.47 -3.87 -13.19
C ILE A 111 -7.86 -3.36 -12.79
N LYS A 112 -8.65 -4.19 -12.10
CA LYS A 112 -9.98 -3.77 -11.64
C LYS A 112 -9.84 -2.61 -10.65
N HIS A 113 -10.83 -1.73 -10.61
CA HIS A 113 -10.80 -0.59 -9.71
C HIS A 113 -12.16 -0.38 -9.05
N VAL A 114 -12.19 -0.14 -7.74
CA VAL A 114 -13.40 0.14 -6.97
C VAL A 114 -13.15 1.36 -6.08
N ASP A 115 -14.14 2.24 -6.00
CA ASP A 115 -14.15 3.36 -5.06
C ASP A 115 -15.03 3.00 -3.84
N LEU A 116 -14.45 3.03 -2.64
CA LEU A 116 -15.14 2.88 -1.34
C LEU A 116 -14.80 4.07 -0.45
N TYR A 117 -15.21 5.26 -0.89
CA TYR A 117 -14.92 6.52 -0.19
C TYR A 117 -15.71 6.64 1.11
N PHE A 118 -15.06 7.12 2.17
CA PHE A 118 -15.68 7.50 3.44
C PHE A 118 -15.33 8.94 3.81
N LEU A 119 -16.22 9.60 4.56
CA LEU A 119 -16.11 10.99 5.03
C LEU A 119 -15.37 11.07 6.37
#